data_AF-A0A210VRG8-F1
#
_entry.id   AF-A0A210VRG8-F1
#
_cell.length_a   1.000
_cell.length_b   1.000
_cell.length_c   1.000
_cell.angle_alpha   90.00
_cell.angle_beta   90.00
_cell.angle_gamma   90.00
#
_symmetry.space_group_name_H-M   'P 1'
#
loop_
_entity.id
_entity.type
_entity.pdbx_description
1 polymer ?
#
loop_
_entity_poly.entity_id
_entity_poly.type
_entity_poly.pdbx_seq_one_letter_code
_entity_poly.pdbx_strand_id
1 'polypeptide(L)'
;MAKTKTRPSEILRRLGGWVGGSIGQAESLAGINVQSEAERKALWDQFKHLYSGDSQVLIDTVVDHCAAITLGRVHRGELSLLGTRS
;
A
#
# COMPACT_ATOMS: atom_id res chain seq x y z
N MET A 1 -17.19 -21.33 6.71
CA MET A 1 -16.32 -20.28 7.30
C MET A 1 -15.28 -19.89 6.26
N ALA A 2 -15.49 -18.79 5.55
CA ALA A 2 -14.48 -18.29 4.61
C ALA A 2 -13.30 -17.79 5.44
N LYS A 3 -12.10 -18.33 5.21
CA LYS A 3 -10.86 -17.71 5.71
C LYS A 3 -10.78 -16.36 5.00
N THR A 4 -11.18 -15.29 5.68
CA THR A 4 -11.00 -13.92 5.18
C THR A 4 -9.51 -13.77 4.92
N LYS A 5 -9.10 -13.71 3.64
CA LYS A 5 -7.70 -13.46 3.29
C LYS A 5 -7.36 -12.10 3.89
N THR A 6 -6.50 -12.10 4.90
CA THR A 6 -6.03 -10.87 5.56
C THR A 6 -5.47 -9.95 4.50
N ARG A 7 -5.96 -8.71 4.44
CA ARG A 7 -5.50 -7.76 3.43
C ARG A 7 -4.03 -7.38 3.71
N PRO A 8 -3.18 -7.20 2.68
CA PRO A 8 -1.79 -6.77 2.89
C PRO A 8 -1.68 -5.51 3.74
N SER A 9 -2.59 -4.55 3.55
CA SER A 9 -2.71 -3.33 4.36
C SER A 9 -2.93 -3.61 5.85
N GLU A 10 -3.73 -4.62 6.21
CA GLU A 10 -3.96 -5.02 7.60
C GLU A 10 -2.72 -5.67 8.24
N ILE A 11 -1.97 -6.46 7.47
CA ILE A 11 -0.71 -7.06 7.94
C ILE A 11 0.32 -5.94 8.21
N LEU A 12 0.44 -4.99 7.28
CA LEU A 12 1.35 -3.84 7.41
C LEU A 12 1.00 -2.99 8.65
N ARG A 13 -0.30 -2.77 8.91
CA ARG A 13 -0.79 -2.10 10.12
C ARG A 13 -0.37 -2.83 11.40
N ARG A 14 -0.52 -4.16 11.44
CA ARG A 14 -0.14 -4.98 12.60
C ARG A 14 1.36 -4.97 12.89
N LEU A 15 2.19 -4.82 11.86
CA LEU A 15 3.65 -4.71 12.01
C LEU A 15 4.09 -3.33 12.53
N GLY A 16 3.16 -2.40 12.75
CA GLY A 16 3.45 -1.07 13.31
C GLY A 16 4.10 -0.09 12.34
N GLY A 17 4.34 -0.49 11.08
CA GLY A 17 5.02 0.34 10.08
C GLY A 17 4.13 1.32 9.33
N TRP A 18 2.80 1.14 9.39
CA TRP A 18 1.87 1.99 8.67
C TRP A 18 0.50 1.98 9.35
N VAL A 19 0.13 3.08 10.03
CA VAL A 19 -1.10 3.19 10.86
C VAL A 19 -2.34 3.55 10.01
N GLY A 20 -2.37 3.17 8.73
CA GLY A 20 -3.43 3.61 7.81
C GLY A 20 -3.38 5.11 7.50
N GLY A 21 -2.17 5.64 7.32
CA GLY A 21 -1.93 7.02 6.89
C GLY A 21 -2.38 7.29 5.45
N SER A 22 -1.89 8.37 4.85
CA SER A 22 -2.31 8.77 3.50
C SER A 22 -1.87 7.75 2.43
N ILE A 23 -2.59 7.72 1.29
CA ILE A 23 -2.20 6.91 0.13
C ILE A 23 -0.76 7.21 -0.30
N GLY A 24 -0.36 8.48 -0.28
CA GLY A 24 1.00 8.90 -0.62
C GLY A 24 2.09 8.26 0.27
N GLN A 25 1.79 8.00 1.54
CA GLN A 25 2.70 7.25 2.41
C GLN A 25 2.79 5.78 2.01
N ALA A 26 1.66 5.14 1.66
CA ALA A 26 1.67 3.76 1.17
C ALA A 26 2.47 3.64 -0.15
N GLU A 27 2.25 4.56 -1.09
CA GLU A 27 3.01 4.68 -2.35
C GLU A 27 4.52 4.81 -2.07
N SER A 28 4.90 5.71 -1.16
CA SER A 28 6.31 5.94 -0.81
C SER A 28 6.97 4.72 -0.15
N LEU A 29 6.27 4.03 0.74
CA LEU A 29 6.74 2.79 1.37
C LEU A 29 6.91 1.65 0.36
N ALA A 30 6.06 1.61 -0.68
CA ALA A 30 6.22 0.69 -1.80
C ALA A 30 7.45 1.03 -2.66
N GLY A 31 8.05 2.22 -2.48
CA GLY A 31 9.19 2.71 -3.25
C GLY A 31 8.79 3.53 -4.47
N ILE A 32 7.53 3.95 -4.57
CA ILE A 32 7.05 4.82 -5.64
C ILE A 32 7.46 6.25 -5.33
N ASN A 33 8.10 6.93 -6.28
CA ASN A 33 8.37 8.34 -6.15
C ASN A 33 7.09 9.17 -6.35
N VAL A 34 6.43 9.53 -5.25
CA VAL A 34 5.18 10.32 -5.29
C VAL A 34 5.35 11.72 -5.86
N GLN A 35 6.58 12.24 -5.95
CA GLN A 35 6.88 13.52 -6.59
C GLN A 35 7.07 13.41 -8.11
N SER A 36 7.28 12.19 -8.63
CA SER A 36 7.35 11.91 -10.06
C SER A 36 5.94 11.64 -10.59
N GLU A 37 5.38 12.61 -11.31
CA GLU A 37 4.05 12.45 -11.93
C GLU A 37 3.99 11.23 -12.85
N ALA A 38 5.06 10.97 -13.61
CA ALA A 38 5.13 9.83 -14.52
C ALA A 38 5.06 8.49 -13.78
N GLU A 39 5.82 8.32 -12.69
CA GLU A 39 5.81 7.09 -11.89
C GLU A 39 4.49 6.91 -11.16
N ARG A 40 3.98 7.97 -10.55
CA ARG A 40 2.69 7.93 -9.87
C ARG A 40 1.58 7.61 -10.85
N LYS A 41 1.54 8.27 -12.02
CA LYS A 41 0.59 7.96 -13.07
C LYS A 41 0.72 6.50 -13.54
N ALA A 42 1.93 5.96 -13.69
CA ALA A 42 2.12 4.56 -14.07
C ALA A 42 1.57 3.57 -13.03
N LEU A 43 1.64 3.89 -11.73
CA LEU A 43 0.98 3.12 -10.68
C LEU A 43 -0.54 3.15 -10.85
N TRP A 44 -1.12 4.35 -10.87
CA TRP A 44 -2.57 4.54 -10.95
C TRP A 44 -3.17 4.03 -12.26
N ASP A 45 -2.39 4.07 -13.35
CA ASP A 45 -2.78 3.55 -14.65
C ASP A 45 -3.10 2.05 -14.63
N GLN A 46 -2.49 1.28 -13.71
CA GLN A 46 -2.80 -0.15 -13.52
C GLN A 46 -4.21 -0.38 -12.98
N PHE A 47 -4.78 0.62 -12.28
CA PHE A 47 -6.08 0.55 -11.62
C PHE A 47 -7.17 1.33 -12.36
N LYS A 48 -6.92 1.82 -13.58
CA LYS A 48 -7.92 2.53 -14.41
C LYS A 48 -9.24 1.79 -14.58
N HIS A 49 -9.20 0.46 -14.59
CA HIS A 49 -10.39 -0.39 -14.71
C HIS A 49 -11.37 -0.21 -13.54
N LEU A 50 -10.93 0.37 -12.42
CA LEU A 50 -11.75 0.67 -11.25
C LEU A 50 -12.25 2.12 -11.21
N TYR A 51 -11.87 2.98 -12.17
CA TYR A 51 -12.19 4.41 -12.14
C TYR A 51 -13.69 4.71 -12.32
N SER A 52 -14.44 3.80 -12.96
CA SER A 52 -15.88 3.91 -13.13
C SER A 52 -16.67 3.37 -11.92
N GLY A 53 -15.99 2.83 -10.91
CA GLY A 53 -16.59 2.21 -9.74
C GLY A 53 -16.51 3.06 -8.47
N ASP A 54 -16.69 2.40 -7.33
CA ASP A 54 -16.57 3.01 -6.00
C ASP A 54 -15.13 3.48 -5.77
N SER A 55 -14.98 4.78 -5.47
CA SER A 55 -13.69 5.42 -5.22
C SER A 55 -12.97 4.80 -4.01
N GLN A 56 -13.70 4.32 -3.00
CA GLN A 56 -13.11 3.65 -1.84
C GLN A 56 -12.51 2.30 -2.22
N VAL A 57 -13.14 1.57 -3.14
CA VAL A 57 -12.62 0.29 -3.65
C VAL A 57 -11.32 0.51 -4.43
N LEU A 58 -11.27 1.55 -5.26
CA LEU A 58 -10.04 1.94 -5.96
C LEU A 58 -8.91 2.25 -4.96
N ILE A 59 -9.20 3.11 -3.97
CA ILE A 59 -8.23 3.52 -2.94
C ILE A 59 -7.72 2.32 -2.15
N ASP A 60 -8.63 1.48 -1.63
CA ASP A 60 -8.29 0.27 -0.87
C ASP A 60 -7.40 -0.66 -1.70
N THR A 61 -7.70 -0.81 -3.00
CA THR A 61 -6.93 -1.69 -3.89
C THR A 61 -5.52 -1.16 -4.15
N VAL A 62 -5.37 0.14 -4.41
CA VAL A 62 -4.05 0.78 -4.58
C VAL A 62 -3.22 0.63 -3.30
N VAL A 63 -3.85 0.88 -2.15
CA VAL A 63 -3.21 0.74 -0.84
C VAL A 63 -2.79 -0.70 -0.55
N ASP A 64 -3.64 -1.68 -0.84
CA ASP A 64 -3.31 -3.10 -0.68
C ASP A 64 -2.16 -3.53 -1.59
N HIS A 65 -2.13 -3.03 -2.83
CA HIS A 65 -1.03 -3.27 -3.75
C HIS A 65 0.29 -2.72 -3.22
N CYS A 66 0.30 -1.45 -2.79
CA CYS A 66 1.48 -0.83 -2.19
C CYS A 66 1.92 -1.58 -0.92
N ALA A 67 0.99 -1.94 -0.04
CA ALA A 67 1.29 -2.69 1.18
C ALA A 67 1.90 -4.06 0.88
N ALA A 68 1.43 -4.76 -0.16
CA ALA A 68 2.02 -6.03 -0.58
C ALA A 68 3.49 -5.87 -1.01
N ILE A 69 3.81 -4.82 -1.78
CA ILE A 69 5.19 -4.50 -2.16
C ILE A 69 6.02 -4.21 -0.91
N THR A 70 5.53 -3.34 -0.03
CA THR A 70 6.23 -2.98 1.22
C THR A 70 6.51 -4.21 2.08
N LEU A 71 5.53 -5.10 2.27
CA LEU A 71 5.73 -6.37 2.99
C LEU A 71 6.80 -7.24 2.34
N GLY A 72 6.83 -7.32 1.01
CA GLY A 72 7.89 -8.01 0.27
C GLY A 72 9.27 -7.44 0.58
N ARG A 73 9.41 -6.10 0.61
CA ARG A 73 10.66 -5.41 0.98
C ARG A 73 11.07 -5.70 2.42
N VAL A 74 10.10 -5.73 3.35
CA VAL A 74 10.34 -6.07 4.76
C VAL A 74 10.84 -7.51 4.89
N HIS A 75 10.19 -8.47 4.24
CA HIS A 75 10.60 -9.87 4.27
C HIS A 75 11.99 -10.09 3.65
N ARG A 76 12.39 -9.26 2.68
CA ARG A 76 13.75 -9.28 2.10
C ARG A 76 14.79 -8.52 2.93
N GLY A 77 14.39 -7.87 4.02
CA GLY A 77 15.28 -7.06 4.85
C GLY A 77 15.69 -5.72 4.22
N GLU A 78 15.06 -5.30 3.12
CA GLU A 78 15.31 -4.01 2.44
C GLU A 78 14.67 -2.84 3.18
N LEU A 79 13.69 -3.12 4.03
CA LEU A 79 12.94 -2.13 4.80
C LEU A 79 12.70 -2.66 6.21
N SER A 80 13.05 -1.85 7.22
CA SER A 80 12.67 -2.13 8.61
C SER A 80 11.55 -1.20 9.02
N LEU A 81 10.39 -1.78 9.32
CA LEU A 81 9.26 -1.04 9.87
C LEU A 81 9.49 -0.89 11.37
N LEU A 82 10.21 0.17 11.77
CA LEU A 82 10.28 0.53 13.18
C LEU A 82 8.93 1.12 13.57
N GLY A 83 8.16 0.36 14.35
CA GLY A 83 6.98 0.93 14.99
C GLY A 83 7.39 2.13 15.82
N THR A 84 6.95 3.32 15.46
CA THR A 84 7.01 4.48 16.35
C THR A 84 6.21 4.11 17.59
N ARG A 85 6.91 3.86 18.70
CA ARG A 85 6.29 3.78 20.03
C ARG A 85 5.61 5.12 20.28
N SER A 86 4.30 5.17 20.07
CA SER A 86 3.40 6.09 20.75
C SER A 86 3.05 5.52 22.11
#